data_AF-A0A671WIK4-F1
#
_entry.id   AF-A0A671WIK4-F1
#
_cell.length_a   1.000
_cell.length_b   1.000
_cell.length_c   1.000
_cell.angle_alpha   90.00
_cell.angle_beta   90.00
_cell.angle_gamma   90.00
#
_symmetry.space_group_name_H-M   'P 1'
#
loop_
_entity.id
_entity.type
_entity.pdbx_description
1 polymer ?
#
loop_
_entity_poly.entity_id
_entity_poly.type
_entity_poly.pdbx_seq_one_letter_code
_entity_poly.pdbx_strand_id
1 'polypeptide(L)'
;MFSWTSLLFVLCSSLTPVFCCDWLTQYAHLSRTSLKHIRLMGGQLTDQESPVPFPEKLYSRIRNETVESQLVFIRDSLELISDLYHHDNLSSATWDSVETEHFLTVIDRQIDGLNTCVSTNSTTDSRLRKYYRRLETCTVYRTVSSSTDCSCMFTGWQY
;
A
#
# COMPACT_ATOMS: atom_id res chain seq x y z
N MET A 1 35.06 36.65 -23.95
CA MET A 1 34.58 36.90 -22.57
C MET A 1 33.27 36.15 -22.41
N PHE A 2 33.32 34.93 -21.88
CA PHE A 2 32.11 34.13 -21.63
C PHE A 2 31.32 34.81 -20.51
N SER A 3 30.18 35.37 -20.90
CA SER A 3 29.32 36.22 -20.08
C SER A 3 28.73 35.42 -18.92
N TRP A 4 28.67 36.07 -17.75
CA TRP A 4 28.17 35.56 -16.47
C TRP A 4 26.78 34.88 -16.56
N THR A 5 26.01 35.20 -17.60
CA THR A 5 24.72 34.57 -17.92
C THR A 5 24.84 33.07 -18.21
N SER A 6 25.94 32.61 -18.82
CA SER A 6 26.19 31.17 -19.05
C SER A 6 26.49 30.43 -17.74
N LEU A 7 27.02 31.09 -16.71
CA LEU A 7 27.27 30.48 -15.40
C LEU A 7 25.96 30.30 -14.60
N LEU A 8 24.99 31.21 -14.75
CA LEU A 8 23.69 31.12 -14.09
C LEU A 8 22.84 29.95 -14.61
N PHE A 9 22.89 29.65 -15.90
CA PHE A 9 22.26 28.43 -16.46
C PHE A 9 22.95 27.14 -16.00
N VAL A 10 24.27 27.18 -15.74
CA VAL A 10 25.03 26.03 -15.22
C VAL A 10 24.77 25.82 -13.72
N LEU A 11 24.57 26.89 -12.94
CA LEU A 11 24.25 26.81 -11.50
C LEU A 11 22.78 26.50 -11.21
N CYS A 12 21.83 26.86 -12.08
CA CYS A 12 20.47 26.31 -12.01
C CYS A 12 20.39 24.83 -12.42
N SER A 13 21.43 24.33 -13.09
CA SER A 13 21.57 22.92 -13.48
C SER A 13 22.28 22.09 -12.41
N SER A 14 22.89 22.70 -11.39
CA SER A 14 23.33 22.01 -10.16
C SER A 14 22.15 21.84 -9.20
N LEU A 15 21.24 20.95 -9.60
CA LEU A 15 20.73 19.83 -8.79
C LEU A 15 20.30 20.26 -7.37
N THR A 16 19.09 20.78 -7.15
CA THR A 16 17.86 19.99 -7.10
C THR A 16 16.61 20.87 -7.26
N PRO A 17 15.84 20.77 -8.34
CA PRO A 17 14.40 20.66 -8.19
C PRO A 17 14.08 19.18 -7.85
N VAL A 18 12.90 18.85 -7.34
CA VAL A 18 12.37 17.46 -7.32
C VAL A 18 12.72 16.54 -6.13
N PHE A 19 12.75 17.03 -4.88
CA PHE A 19 12.65 16.11 -3.69
C PHE A 19 11.29 16.12 -2.99
N CYS A 20 10.36 16.98 -3.41
CA CYS A 20 8.98 16.93 -2.93
C CYS A 20 8.11 16.26 -4.00
N CYS A 21 7.57 15.10 -3.66
CA CYS A 21 6.50 14.46 -4.42
C CYS A 21 5.26 15.37 -4.37
N ASP A 22 5.01 16.16 -5.42
CA ASP A 22 3.86 17.09 -5.47
C ASP A 22 2.53 16.37 -5.24
N TRP A 23 2.45 15.10 -5.64
CA TRP A 23 1.29 14.26 -5.40
C TRP A 23 0.93 14.11 -3.91
N LEU A 24 1.90 14.18 -2.99
CA LEU A 24 1.63 14.08 -1.54
C LEU A 24 0.67 15.14 -1.03
N THR A 25 0.54 16.28 -1.72
CA THR A 25 -0.46 17.30 -1.40
C THR A 25 -1.91 16.77 -1.45
N GLN A 26 -2.15 15.72 -2.25
CA GLN A 26 -3.46 15.08 -2.42
C GLN A 26 -3.67 13.88 -1.48
N TYR A 27 -2.61 13.32 -0.90
CA TYR A 27 -2.65 12.08 -0.12
C TYR A 27 -3.67 12.13 1.02
N ALA A 28 -3.66 13.20 1.81
CA ALA A 28 -4.55 13.34 2.95
C ALA A 28 -6.04 13.35 2.55
N HIS A 29 -6.36 13.93 1.38
CA HIS A 29 -7.72 13.91 0.85
C HIS A 29 -8.09 12.52 0.37
N LEU A 30 -7.25 11.88 -0.45
CA LEU A 30 -7.50 10.56 -1.02
C LEU A 30 -7.61 9.49 0.06
N SER A 31 -6.73 9.52 1.08
CA SER A 31 -6.80 8.61 2.23
C SER A 31 -8.13 8.73 3.00
N ARG A 32 -8.62 9.96 3.24
CA ARG A 32 -9.94 10.17 3.86
C ARG A 32 -11.07 9.63 2.98
N THR A 33 -10.98 9.81 1.67
CA THR A 33 -11.96 9.30 0.71
C THR A 33 -11.96 7.78 0.69
N SER A 34 -10.79 7.12 0.68
CA SER A 34 -10.68 5.66 0.83
C SER A 34 -11.33 5.17 2.11
N LEU A 35 -11.04 5.80 3.26
CA LEU A 35 -11.64 5.43 4.54
C LEU A 35 -13.16 5.64 4.59
N LYS A 36 -13.68 6.66 3.89
CA LYS A 36 -15.11 6.87 3.74
C LYS A 36 -15.75 5.69 3.02
N HIS A 37 -15.20 5.28 1.87
CA HIS A 37 -15.75 4.17 1.09
C HIS A 37 -15.64 2.84 1.85
N ILE A 38 -14.56 2.58 2.59
CA ILE A 38 -14.44 1.39 3.47
C ILE A 38 -15.60 1.31 4.48
N ARG A 39 -16.03 2.44 5.05
CA ARG A 39 -17.15 2.47 6.01
C ARG A 39 -18.50 2.30 5.34
N LEU A 40 -18.64 2.75 4.09
CA LEU A 40 -19.89 2.65 3.35
C LEU A 40 -20.08 1.27 2.73
N MET A 41 -19.01 0.62 2.25
CA MET A 41 -19.09 -0.68 1.58
C MET A 41 -19.59 -1.80 2.50
N GLY A 42 -19.07 -1.91 3.73
CA GLY A 42 -19.38 -3.02 4.64
C GLY A 42 -20.30 -2.64 5.79
N GLY A 43 -20.67 -1.36 5.90
CA GLY A 43 -21.42 -0.85 7.04
C GLY A 43 -20.58 -0.82 8.33
N GLN A 44 -21.13 -1.38 9.41
CA GLN A 44 -20.46 -1.38 10.71
C GLN A 44 -19.23 -2.29 10.70
N LEU A 45 -18.09 -1.75 11.12
CA LEU A 45 -16.86 -2.54 11.31
C LEU A 45 -17.07 -3.57 12.43
N THR A 46 -16.54 -4.77 12.23
CA THR A 46 -16.58 -5.83 13.24
C THR A 46 -15.58 -5.56 14.37
N ASP A 47 -15.96 -5.89 15.60
CA ASP A 47 -15.06 -5.92 16.76
C ASP A 47 -14.27 -7.25 16.83
N GLN A 48 -14.52 -8.19 15.92
CA GLN A 48 -13.79 -9.46 15.84
C GLN A 48 -12.33 -9.19 15.47
N GLU A 49 -11.41 -9.75 16.27
CA GLU A 49 -9.99 -9.66 15.96
C GLU A 49 -9.64 -10.35 14.64
N SER A 50 -8.75 -9.71 13.87
CA SER A 50 -8.20 -10.29 12.66
C SER A 50 -7.42 -11.58 13.00
N PRO A 51 -7.59 -12.68 12.23
CA PRO A 51 -6.81 -13.90 12.41
C PRO A 51 -5.31 -13.70 12.11
N VAL A 52 -4.94 -12.58 11.50
CA VAL A 52 -3.57 -12.16 11.26
C VAL A 52 -3.31 -10.86 12.00
N PRO A 53 -2.40 -10.85 13.00
CA PRO A 53 -2.06 -9.64 13.73
C PRO A 53 -1.48 -8.56 12.80
N PHE A 54 -1.87 -7.31 13.03
CA PHE A 54 -1.34 -6.18 12.28
C PHE A 54 0.19 -6.06 12.48
N PRO A 55 0.98 -5.77 11.42
CA PRO A 55 2.43 -5.86 11.47
C PRO A 55 3.05 -4.59 12.05
N GLU A 56 2.73 -4.24 13.30
CA GLU A 56 3.17 -3.01 14.00
C GLU A 56 4.68 -2.77 13.91
N LYS A 57 5.47 -3.83 14.12
CA LYS A 57 6.95 -3.75 14.06
C LYS A 57 7.45 -3.35 12.67
N LEU A 58 6.76 -3.75 11.61
CA LEU A 58 7.11 -3.39 10.24
C LEU A 58 6.85 -1.89 10.01
N TYR A 59 5.65 -1.42 10.36
CA TYR A 59 5.28 0.01 10.26
C TYR A 59 6.21 0.89 11.11
N SER A 60 6.54 0.46 12.33
CA SER A 60 7.46 1.20 13.20
C SER A 60 8.87 1.29 12.62
N ARG A 61 9.32 0.28 11.87
CA ARG A 61 10.63 0.33 11.20
C ARG A 61 10.60 1.30 10.03
N ILE A 62 9.60 1.19 9.15
CA ILE A 62 9.46 2.02 7.95
C ILE A 62 9.39 3.51 8.30
N ARG A 63 8.73 3.88 9.40
CA ARG A 63 8.70 5.26 9.90
C ARG A 63 10.09 5.89 10.11
N ASN A 64 11.12 5.08 10.35
CA ASN A 64 12.49 5.52 10.55
C ASN A 64 13.38 5.37 9.30
N GLU A 65 12.85 4.85 8.19
CA GLU A 65 13.57 4.72 6.92
C GLU A 65 13.48 6.02 6.09
N THR A 66 14.13 6.07 4.92
CA THR A 66 14.10 7.24 4.04
C THR A 66 12.69 7.55 3.52
N VAL A 67 12.45 8.80 3.12
CA VAL A 67 11.16 9.19 2.52
C VAL A 67 10.84 8.33 1.30
N GLU A 68 11.81 8.03 0.45
CA GLU A 68 11.61 7.14 -0.70
C GLU A 68 11.16 5.74 -0.26
N SER A 69 11.81 5.13 0.73
CA SER A 69 11.42 3.83 1.27
C SER A 69 10.01 3.84 1.88
N GLN A 70 9.63 4.94 2.53
CA GLN A 70 8.26 5.13 3.04
C GLN A 70 7.23 5.21 1.91
N LEU A 71 7.52 5.96 0.85
CA LEU A 71 6.63 6.10 -0.30
C LEU A 71 6.47 4.77 -1.06
N VAL A 72 7.57 4.04 -1.26
CA VAL A 72 7.56 2.68 -1.83
C VAL A 72 6.71 1.76 -0.97
N PHE A 73 6.88 1.80 0.36
CA PHE A 73 6.09 0.98 1.26
C PHE A 73 4.59 1.29 1.20
N ILE A 74 4.22 2.58 1.10
CA ILE A 74 2.81 2.98 0.95
C ILE A 74 2.25 2.48 -0.38
N ARG A 75 2.97 2.70 -1.49
CA ARG A 75 2.55 2.24 -2.83
C ARG A 75 2.31 0.73 -2.81
N ASP A 76 3.30 -0.04 -2.37
CA ASP A 76 3.23 -1.50 -2.39
C ASP A 76 2.14 -2.03 -1.43
N SER A 77 1.88 -1.31 -0.33
CA SER A 77 0.75 -1.64 0.55
C SER A 77 -0.59 -1.42 -0.16
N LEU A 78 -0.73 -0.34 -0.92
CA LEU A 78 -1.96 -0.05 -1.67
C LEU A 78 -2.20 -1.05 -2.80
N GLU A 79 -1.14 -1.45 -3.51
CA GLU A 79 -1.21 -2.51 -4.53
C GLU A 79 -1.70 -3.83 -3.91
N LEU A 80 -1.07 -4.27 -2.81
CA LEU A 80 -1.45 -5.49 -2.12
C LEU A 80 -2.85 -5.40 -1.49
N ILE A 81 -3.30 -4.22 -1.06
CA ILE A 81 -4.69 -3.99 -0.64
C ILE A 81 -5.62 -4.14 -1.85
N SER A 82 -5.31 -3.53 -3.00
CA SER A 82 -6.14 -3.63 -4.20
C SER A 82 -6.30 -5.10 -4.64
N ASP A 83 -5.22 -5.88 -4.61
CA ASP A 83 -5.23 -7.30 -4.94
C ASP A 83 -6.23 -8.10 -4.07
N LEU A 84 -6.31 -7.80 -2.76
CA LEU A 84 -7.25 -8.49 -1.86
C LEU A 84 -8.72 -8.34 -2.28
N TYR A 85 -9.06 -7.30 -3.04
CA TYR A 85 -10.43 -6.97 -3.46
C TYR A 85 -10.75 -7.50 -4.86
N HIS A 86 -9.77 -7.97 -5.62
CA HIS A 86 -9.96 -8.52 -6.97
C HIS A 86 -10.14 -10.06 -6.96
N HIS A 87 -10.32 -10.69 -5.80
CA HIS A 87 -10.52 -12.13 -5.70
C HIS A 87 -11.99 -12.56 -5.92
N ASP A 88 -12.18 -13.61 -6.72
CA ASP A 88 -13.49 -14.19 -7.07
C ASP A 88 -14.32 -14.68 -5.86
N ASN A 89 -13.65 -15.01 -4.74
CA ASN A 89 -14.28 -15.54 -3.52
C ASN A 89 -14.91 -14.47 -2.62
N LEU A 90 -14.80 -13.20 -2.99
CA LEU A 90 -15.45 -12.09 -2.27
C LEU A 90 -16.97 -12.04 -2.50
N SER A 91 -17.52 -12.91 -3.36
CA SER A 91 -18.96 -13.07 -3.59
C SER A 91 -19.79 -13.37 -2.33
N SER A 92 -19.15 -13.84 -1.26
CA SER A 92 -19.78 -14.03 0.06
C SER A 92 -19.85 -12.75 0.91
N ALA A 93 -19.06 -11.73 0.58
CA ALA A 93 -19.09 -10.46 1.28
C ALA A 93 -20.33 -9.66 0.88
N THR A 94 -21.07 -9.15 1.86
CA THR A 94 -22.28 -8.33 1.64
C THR A 94 -21.93 -6.87 1.34
N TRP A 95 -20.81 -6.64 0.64
CA TRP A 95 -20.30 -5.30 0.40
C TRP A 95 -21.09 -4.61 -0.72
N ASP A 96 -21.35 -3.31 -0.55
CA ASP A 96 -21.92 -2.49 -1.62
C ASP A 96 -20.93 -2.39 -2.79
N SER A 97 -21.34 -2.86 -3.97
CA SER A 97 -20.46 -2.96 -5.13
C SER A 97 -20.05 -1.59 -5.68
N VAL A 98 -20.92 -0.59 -5.60
CA VAL A 98 -20.64 0.78 -6.07
C VAL A 98 -19.62 1.44 -5.15
N GLU A 99 -19.79 1.31 -3.84
CA GLU A 99 -18.82 1.83 -2.87
C GLU A 99 -17.48 1.08 -2.94
N THR A 100 -17.51 -0.22 -3.24
CA THR A 100 -16.30 -1.01 -3.48
C THR A 100 -15.55 -0.54 -4.73
N GLU A 101 -16.24 -0.30 -5.84
CA GLU A 101 -15.64 0.24 -7.06
C GLU A 101 -15.05 1.65 -6.84
N HIS A 102 -15.76 2.51 -6.11
CA HIS A 102 -15.25 3.84 -5.74
C HIS A 102 -14.00 3.74 -4.85
N PHE A 103 -13.99 2.81 -3.89
CA PHE A 103 -12.81 2.56 -3.07
C PHE A 103 -11.61 2.19 -3.94
N LEU A 104 -11.76 1.19 -4.83
CA LEU A 104 -10.67 0.73 -5.70
C LEU A 104 -10.19 1.83 -6.65
N THR A 105 -11.11 2.60 -7.23
CA THR A 105 -10.75 3.76 -8.06
C THR A 105 -9.89 4.77 -7.30
N VAL A 106 -10.16 5.01 -6.01
CA VAL A 106 -9.38 5.93 -5.18
C VAL A 106 -8.03 5.32 -4.77
N ILE A 107 -7.96 4.00 -4.60
CA ILE A 107 -6.70 3.28 -4.36
C ILE A 107 -5.79 3.36 -5.61
N ASP A 108 -6.32 3.08 -6.80
CA ASP A 108 -5.57 3.15 -8.05
C ASP A 108 -5.00 4.55 -8.30
N ARG A 109 -5.81 5.60 -8.07
CA ARG A 109 -5.34 6.99 -8.13
C ARG A 109 -4.20 7.29 -7.15
N GLN A 110 -4.17 6.63 -6.00
CA GLN A 110 -3.08 6.79 -5.04
C GLN A 110 -1.82 6.07 -5.50
N ILE A 111 -1.96 4.87 -6.06
CA ILE A 111 -0.84 4.09 -6.63
C ILE A 111 -0.22 4.87 -7.79
N ASP A 112 -1.03 5.35 -8.74
CA ASP A 112 -0.56 6.13 -9.89
C ASP A 112 0.20 7.39 -9.46
N GLY A 113 -0.33 8.08 -8.46
CA GLY A 113 0.31 9.24 -7.87
C GLY A 113 1.67 8.94 -7.25
N LEU A 114 1.76 7.88 -6.44
CA LEU A 114 3.01 7.45 -5.83
C LEU A 114 4.01 6.98 -6.87
N ASN A 115 3.58 6.35 -7.96
CA ASN A 115 4.44 5.95 -9.08
C ASN A 115 5.15 7.13 -9.74
N THR A 116 4.60 8.35 -9.67
CA THR A 116 5.30 9.56 -10.14
C THR A 116 6.46 9.98 -9.23
N CYS A 117 6.54 9.43 -8.02
CA CYS A 117 7.43 9.88 -6.95
C CYS A 117 8.47 8.85 -6.50
N VAL A 118 8.35 7.60 -6.93
CA VAL A 118 9.25 6.51 -6.53
C VAL A 118 9.90 5.88 -7.75
N SER A 119 11.13 5.38 -7.58
CA SER A 119 11.80 4.65 -8.65
C SER A 119 11.05 3.35 -9.00
N THR A 120 10.97 3.04 -10.28
CA THR A 120 10.45 1.75 -10.79
C THR A 120 11.34 0.57 -10.39
N ASN A 121 12.60 0.82 -10.03
CA ASN A 121 13.55 -0.21 -9.60
C ASN A 121 13.47 -0.53 -8.09
N SER A 122 12.62 0.18 -7.35
CA SER A 122 12.47 -0.03 -5.91
C SER A 122 11.81 -1.37 -5.62
N THR A 123 12.47 -2.18 -4.79
CA THR A 123 12.01 -3.52 -4.46
C THR A 123 11.06 -3.50 -3.26
N THR A 124 9.97 -4.26 -3.37
CA THR A 124 9.01 -4.41 -2.28
C THR A 124 9.61 -5.15 -1.09
N ASP A 125 9.31 -4.68 0.11
CA ASP A 125 9.68 -5.36 1.35
C ASP A 125 9.03 -6.75 1.41
N SER A 126 9.86 -7.80 1.44
CA SER A 126 9.38 -9.18 1.45
C SER A 126 8.50 -9.50 2.67
N ARG A 127 8.66 -8.79 3.79
CA ARG A 127 7.83 -8.95 4.99
C ARG A 127 6.42 -8.41 4.76
N LEU A 128 6.29 -7.34 3.99
CA LEU A 128 4.99 -6.79 3.60
C LEU A 128 4.22 -7.80 2.75
N ARG A 129 4.87 -8.35 1.71
CA ARG A 129 4.27 -9.40 0.86
C ARG A 129 3.90 -10.64 1.66
N LYS A 130 4.75 -11.07 2.60
CA LYS A 130 4.47 -12.22 3.48
C LYS A 130 3.25 -11.95 4.37
N TYR A 131 3.09 -10.72 4.87
CA TYR A 131 1.91 -10.33 5.65
C TYR A 131 0.63 -10.42 4.82
N TYR A 132 0.57 -9.77 3.66
CA TYR A 132 -0.64 -9.78 2.83
C TYR A 132 -1.01 -11.17 2.31
N ARG A 133 -0.01 -11.99 1.93
CA ARG A 133 -0.25 -13.40 1.58
C ARG A 133 -0.89 -14.19 2.73
N ARG A 134 -0.41 -13.97 3.96
CA ARG A 134 -0.99 -14.62 5.15
C ARG A 134 -2.39 -14.11 5.43
N LEU A 135 -2.63 -12.81 5.26
CA LEU A 135 -3.95 -12.19 5.39
C LEU A 135 -4.93 -12.84 4.40
N GLU A 136 -4.61 -12.80 3.11
CA GLU A 136 -5.37 -13.46 2.03
C GLU A 136 -5.69 -14.92 2.35
N THR A 137 -4.69 -15.71 2.77
CA THR A 137 -4.86 -17.12 3.14
C THR A 137 -5.81 -17.32 4.32
N CYS A 138 -5.69 -16.49 5.37
CA CYS A 138 -6.47 -16.63 6.59
C CYS A 138 -7.85 -15.97 6.52
N THR A 139 -8.14 -15.11 5.53
CA THR A 139 -9.42 -14.41 5.40
C THR A 139 -10.18 -14.72 4.10
N VAL A 140 -9.53 -14.66 2.94
CA VAL A 140 -10.20 -14.76 1.62
C VAL A 140 -10.44 -16.22 1.22
N TYR A 141 -9.46 -17.12 1.44
CA TYR A 141 -9.59 -18.53 1.04
C TYR A 141 -10.24 -19.44 2.09
N ARG A 142 -10.39 -18.99 3.34
CA ARG A 142 -10.90 -19.82 4.45
C ARG A 142 -12.41 -20.11 4.40
N THR A 143 -13.13 -19.64 3.40
CA THR A 143 -14.54 -20.02 3.17
C THR A 143 -14.71 -21.48 2.71
N VAL A 144 -13.63 -22.23 2.41
CA VAL A 144 -13.71 -23.66 2.09
C VAL A 144 -12.64 -24.45 2.87
N SER A 145 -13.06 -25.04 4.00
CA SER A 145 -12.49 -26.26 4.61
C SER A 145 -10.97 -26.36 4.76
N SER A 146 -10.40 -25.97 5.92
CA SER A 146 -9.39 -26.78 6.66
C SER A 146 -8.78 -25.98 7.81
N SER A 147 -8.77 -26.58 9.00
CA SER A 147 -8.18 -26.06 10.24
C SER A 147 -6.65 -26.15 10.23
N THR A 148 -5.96 -25.46 9.32
CA THR A 148 -4.52 -25.21 9.51
C THR A 148 -4.36 -23.91 10.27
N ASP A 149 -3.95 -24.05 11.52
CA ASP A 149 -3.65 -23.01 12.48
C ASP A 149 -2.96 -21.79 11.81
N CYS A 150 -3.56 -20.59 11.88
CA CYS A 150 -2.92 -19.38 11.36
C CYS A 150 -1.63 -19.06 12.12
N SER A 151 -1.27 -19.82 13.15
CA SER A 151 -0.09 -19.67 13.99
C SER A 151 1.24 -20.12 13.35
N CYS A 152 1.27 -20.98 12.33
CA CYS A 152 2.54 -21.54 11.85
C CYS A 152 2.64 -21.73 10.32
N MET A 153 3.08 -20.69 9.59
CA MET A 153 3.86 -20.85 8.35
C MET A 153 5.35 -20.53 8.62
N PHE A 154 5.88 -21.19 9.64
CA PHE A 154 7.31 -21.29 9.92
C PHE A 154 7.67 -22.77 10.09
N THR A 155 7.74 -23.49 8.97
CA THR A 155 8.53 -24.72 8.90
C THR A 155 9.20 -24.77 7.54
N GLY A 156 10.53 -24.78 7.55
CA GLY A 156 11.31 -25.26 6.40
C GLY A 156 12.27 -24.26 5.76
N TRP A 157 13.24 -23.77 6.53
CA TRP A 157 14.64 -23.77 6.07
C TRP A 157 15.49 -24.25 7.24
N GLN A 158 15.74 -25.56 7.26
CA GLN A 158 16.83 -26.18 8.02
C GLN A 158 17.91 -26.56 7.00
N TYR A 159 19.12 -26.09 7.29
CA TYR A 159 20.42 -26.28 6.63
C TYR A 159 20.62 -25.62 5.26
#